data_AF-A0AAD4KNP7-F1
#
_entry.id   AF-A0AAD4KNP7-F1
#
_cell.length_a   1.000
_cell.length_b   1.000
_cell.length_c   1.000
_cell.angle_alpha   90.00
_cell.angle_beta   90.00
_cell.angle_gamma   90.00
#
_symmetry.space_group_name_H-M   'P 1'
#
loop_
_entity.id
_entity.type
_entity.pdbx_description
1 polymer ?
#
loop_
_entity_poly.entity_id
_entity_poly.type
_entity_poly.pdbx_seq_one_letter_code
_entity_poly.pdbx_strand_id
1 'polypeptide(L)'
;MESLLQGGQYMNKLLLNAFYLCGSLLSDRPGVRFVEGDYGTFGMSFYARIRQLLVNEIGKSSIPTTVALLLCGVSLVSLGMTGEGWASCDLAHRMLADSDRHSEQFLTHVEVEMRNRLRMGAFSINMALALYVGCTPFTELRDLQEQANVLDTYEELEMWPSQSPWIDPSGNSSSQDFQQTPTHTISTFVAHVQLMQIASDALQSLYHEDSEPVGLIFYLQKQSAIEQRLTHWLQSLPNHLHFDLDIDPLPLPHQTTLLLVFHAVKLLTLRPLLERPGLRCCLDSVDRTTAENACVEEAVAIWRLLSRYRERFTLRRSSILLSFSGYVA
;
A
#
# COMPACT_ATOMS: atom_id res chain seq x y z
N MET A 1 14.70 -16.99 12.69
CA MET A 1 15.83 -16.66 13.61
C MET A 1 17.10 -17.41 13.27
N GLU A 2 17.04 -18.66 12.82
CA GLU A 2 18.22 -19.46 12.46
C GLU A 2 19.15 -18.78 11.43
N SER A 3 18.58 -18.22 10.35
CA SER A 3 19.37 -17.44 9.37
C SER A 3 20.15 -16.28 10.02
N LEU A 4 19.56 -15.55 10.96
CA LEU A 4 20.27 -14.47 11.66
C LEU A 4 21.38 -15.00 12.59
N LEU A 5 21.14 -16.12 13.26
CA LEU A 5 22.10 -16.76 14.16
C LEU A 5 23.30 -17.36 13.40
N GLN A 6 23.06 -17.86 12.18
CA GLN A 6 24.07 -18.50 11.34
C GLN A 6 24.69 -17.55 10.30
N GLY A 7 24.26 -16.27 10.24
CA GLY A 7 24.74 -15.32 9.23
C GLY A 7 24.26 -15.65 7.80
N GLY A 8 23.09 -16.27 7.67
CA GLY A 8 22.48 -16.64 6.41
C GLY A 8 21.95 -15.45 5.60
N GLN A 9 21.65 -15.71 4.33
CA GLN A 9 21.39 -14.69 3.31
C GLN A 9 20.00 -14.04 3.34
N TYR A 10 19.06 -14.57 4.14
CA TYR A 10 17.65 -14.14 4.12
C TYR A 10 17.28 -13.18 5.25
N MET A 11 18.20 -12.93 6.18
CA MET A 11 17.94 -12.04 7.32
C MET A 11 19.23 -11.37 7.76
N ASN A 12 19.20 -10.04 7.93
CA ASN A 12 20.30 -9.30 8.52
C ASN A 12 19.83 -8.42 9.68
N LYS A 13 20.79 -7.84 10.42
CA LYS A 13 20.48 -6.98 11.57
C LYS A 13 19.69 -5.74 11.17
N LEU A 14 19.85 -5.26 9.92
CA LEU A 14 19.15 -4.09 9.40
C LEU A 14 17.65 -4.41 9.26
N LEU A 15 17.31 -5.55 8.63
CA LEU A 15 15.94 -6.04 8.50
C LEU A 15 15.26 -6.30 9.85
N LEU A 16 15.99 -6.85 10.82
CA LEU A 16 15.43 -7.04 12.17
C LEU A 16 15.00 -5.71 12.80
N ASN A 17 15.84 -4.68 12.71
CA ASN A 17 15.51 -3.37 13.25
C ASN A 17 14.40 -2.68 12.45
N ALA A 18 14.33 -2.92 11.13
CA ALA A 18 13.21 -2.43 10.31
C ALA A 18 11.88 -3.06 10.75
N PHE A 19 11.83 -4.37 11.05
CA PHE A 19 10.62 -4.98 11.61
C PHE A 19 10.23 -4.38 12.96
N TYR A 20 11.20 -4.11 13.84
CA TYR A 20 10.90 -3.46 15.12
C TYR A 20 10.43 -2.01 14.95
N LEU A 21 11.00 -1.27 13.99
CA LEU A 21 10.52 0.07 13.65
C LEU A 21 9.07 0.02 13.13
N CYS A 22 8.75 -0.82 12.13
CA CYS A 22 7.37 -0.96 11.65
C CYS A 22 6.41 -1.39 12.77
N GLY A 23 6.78 -2.42 13.52
CA GLY A 23 5.97 -2.94 14.61
C GLY A 23 5.75 -1.93 15.73
N SER A 24 6.69 -1.00 15.92
CA SER A 24 6.56 0.07 16.92
C SER A 24 5.39 1.01 16.66
N LEU A 25 5.11 1.30 15.38
CA LEU A 25 4.03 2.18 14.97
C LEU A 25 2.65 1.60 15.26
N LEU A 26 2.58 0.28 15.40
CA LEU A 26 1.34 -0.46 15.68
C LEU A 26 1.23 -0.85 17.17
N SER A 27 2.20 -0.46 18.00
CA SER A 27 2.32 -0.89 19.39
C SER A 27 2.03 0.25 20.37
N ASP A 28 1.13 0.00 21.32
CA ASP A 28 0.85 0.93 22.41
C ASP A 28 1.85 0.81 23.58
N ARG A 29 2.83 -0.11 23.48
CA ARG A 29 3.74 -0.42 24.59
C ARG A 29 4.64 0.79 24.90
N PRO A 30 4.70 1.24 26.17
CA PRO A 30 5.46 2.44 26.53
C PRO A 30 6.96 2.29 26.27
N GLY A 31 7.53 1.08 26.49
CA GLY A 31 8.96 0.80 26.28
C GLY A 31 9.43 0.83 24.81
N VAL A 32 8.51 1.07 23.87
CA VAL A 32 8.82 1.23 22.44
C VAL A 32 9.02 2.72 22.08
N ARG A 33 8.64 3.63 22.98
CA ARG A 33 8.86 5.08 22.84
C ARG A 33 10.29 5.41 23.25
N PHE A 34 10.97 6.24 22.47
CA PHE A 34 12.29 6.74 22.84
C PHE A 34 12.20 7.85 23.90
N VAL A 35 11.13 8.67 23.88
CA VAL A 35 10.79 9.63 24.92
C VAL A 35 9.39 9.33 25.47
N GLU A 36 9.28 9.21 26.80
CA GLU A 36 7.98 9.01 27.44
C GLU A 36 7.04 10.20 27.17
N GLY A 37 5.84 9.91 26.67
CA GLY A 37 4.81 10.91 26.36
C GLY A 37 4.88 11.52 24.95
N ASP A 38 5.96 11.33 24.20
CA ASP A 38 6.09 11.84 22.82
C ASP A 38 5.81 10.74 21.77
N TYR A 39 4.65 10.86 21.12
CA TYR A 39 4.19 9.94 20.07
C TYR A 39 5.04 10.08 18.77
N GLY A 40 5.82 11.13 18.60
CA GLY A 40 6.75 11.27 17.47
C GLY A 40 8.01 10.41 17.59
N THR A 41 8.23 9.74 18.73
CA THR A 41 9.48 9.05 19.04
C THR A 41 9.39 7.52 19.05
N PHE A 42 8.27 6.94 18.60
CA PHE A 42 8.12 5.49 18.49
C PHE A 42 9.20 4.88 17.60
N GLY A 43 9.87 3.85 18.12
CA GLY A 43 10.84 3.07 17.35
C GLY A 43 12.09 3.84 16.91
N MET A 44 12.30 5.08 17.34
CA MET A 44 13.44 5.89 16.90
C MET A 44 14.79 5.32 17.34
N SER A 45 14.83 4.52 18.41
CA SER A 45 16.00 3.73 18.79
C SER A 45 16.36 2.68 17.72
N PHE A 46 15.36 2.01 17.15
CA PHE A 46 15.54 1.07 16.03
C PHE A 46 15.98 1.81 14.77
N TYR A 47 15.41 2.98 14.47
CA TYR A 47 15.86 3.80 13.35
C TYR A 47 17.32 4.26 13.51
N ALA A 48 17.71 4.73 14.71
CA ALA A 48 19.09 5.06 15.00
C ALA A 48 20.02 3.86 14.77
N ARG A 49 19.56 2.65 15.14
CA ARG A 49 20.31 1.41 14.88
C ARG A 49 20.39 1.07 13.39
N ILE A 50 19.31 1.25 12.63
CA ILE A 50 19.31 1.10 11.16
C ILE A 50 20.38 2.00 10.55
N ARG A 51 20.43 3.28 10.93
CA ARG A 51 21.43 4.23 10.41
C ARG A 51 22.87 3.79 10.68
N GLN A 52 23.15 3.26 11.87
CA GLN A 52 24.47 2.73 12.21
C GLN A 52 24.84 1.50 11.38
N LEU A 53 23.87 0.62 11.11
CA LEU A 53 24.11 -0.63 10.39
C LEU A 53 24.21 -0.40 8.87
N LEU A 54 23.46 0.58 8.34
CA LEU A 54 23.36 0.86 6.91
C LEU A 54 24.72 1.11 6.26
N VAL A 55 25.66 1.75 6.96
CA VAL A 55 27.01 2.03 6.46
C VAL A 55 27.72 0.78 5.95
N ASN A 56 27.45 -0.39 6.55
CA ASN A 56 28.07 -1.66 6.17
C ASN A 56 27.36 -2.37 5.02
N GLU A 57 26.17 -1.92 4.66
CA GLU A 57 25.29 -2.50 3.64
C GLU A 57 25.24 -1.66 2.36
N ILE A 58 25.70 -0.39 2.40
CA ILE A 58 25.84 0.44 1.20
C ILE A 58 26.77 -0.26 0.19
N GLY A 59 26.31 -0.36 -1.06
CA GLY A 59 27.02 -1.06 -2.14
C GLY A 59 26.82 -2.58 -2.17
N LYS A 60 26.10 -3.17 -1.20
CA LYS A 60 25.71 -4.58 -1.21
C LYS A 60 24.22 -4.69 -1.54
N SER A 61 23.89 -4.97 -2.80
CA SER A 61 22.51 -5.28 -3.16
C SER A 61 22.14 -6.66 -2.62
N SER A 62 21.29 -6.70 -1.60
CA SER A 62 20.73 -7.94 -1.04
C SER A 62 19.26 -7.76 -0.72
N ILE A 63 18.47 -8.82 -0.92
CA ILE A 63 17.04 -8.86 -0.60
C ILE A 63 16.74 -8.34 0.82
N PRO A 64 17.40 -8.82 1.91
CA PRO A 64 17.06 -8.36 3.25
C PRO A 64 17.35 -6.87 3.46
N THR A 65 18.43 -6.33 2.89
CA THR A 65 18.73 -4.89 2.97
C THR A 65 17.69 -4.06 2.22
N THR A 66 17.30 -4.47 1.01
CA THR A 66 16.27 -3.77 0.23
C THR A 66 14.92 -3.76 0.95
N VAL A 67 14.46 -4.91 1.44
CA VAL A 67 13.20 -5.01 2.22
C VAL A 67 13.26 -4.11 3.44
N ALA A 68 14.38 -4.12 4.15
CA ALA A 68 14.54 -3.34 5.37
C ALA A 68 14.50 -1.82 5.11
N LEU A 69 15.07 -1.37 4.00
CA LEU A 69 15.01 0.04 3.58
C LEU A 69 13.61 0.47 3.15
N LEU A 70 12.86 -0.40 2.43
CA LEU A 70 11.46 -0.14 2.09
C LEU A 70 10.58 -0.01 3.33
N LEU A 71 10.71 -0.96 4.27
CA LEU A 71 10.01 -0.96 5.55
C LEU A 71 10.37 0.25 6.42
N CYS A 72 11.66 0.61 6.46
CA CYS A 72 12.13 1.82 7.12
C CYS A 72 11.52 3.07 6.47
N GLY A 73 11.52 3.13 5.14
CA GLY A 73 11.00 4.25 4.37
C GLY A 73 9.52 4.52 4.67
N VAL A 74 8.66 3.50 4.51
CA VAL A 74 7.23 3.64 4.81
C VAL A 74 6.96 4.04 6.27
N SER A 75 7.74 3.48 7.21
CA SER A 75 7.60 3.81 8.64
C SER A 75 7.94 5.27 8.95
N LEU A 76 9.01 5.78 8.36
CA LEU A 76 9.44 7.17 8.55
C LEU A 76 8.44 8.16 7.94
N VAL A 77 7.89 7.86 6.75
CA VAL A 77 6.81 8.68 6.18
C VAL A 77 5.58 8.69 7.09
N SER A 78 5.20 7.55 7.65
CA SER A 78 4.09 7.48 8.63
C SER A 78 4.35 8.28 9.91
N LEU A 79 5.62 8.48 10.30
CA LEU A 79 6.03 9.35 11.41
C LEU A 79 6.15 10.84 11.02
N GLY A 80 5.89 11.20 9.76
CA GLY A 80 6.05 12.57 9.25
C GLY A 80 7.47 12.93 8.83
N MET A 81 8.43 12.00 8.90
CA MET A 81 9.80 12.15 8.43
C MET A 81 9.90 11.83 6.93
N THR A 82 9.20 12.61 6.11
CA THR A 82 9.02 12.31 4.67
C THR A 82 10.34 12.26 3.92
N GLY A 83 11.26 13.20 4.15
CA GLY A 83 12.56 13.26 3.47
C GLY A 83 13.42 12.03 3.72
N GLU A 84 13.56 11.60 4.97
CA GLU A 84 14.30 10.40 5.35
C GLU A 84 13.62 9.13 4.86
N GLY A 85 12.28 9.12 4.87
CA GLY A 85 11.47 8.04 4.32
C GLY A 85 11.74 7.82 2.84
N TRP A 86 11.62 8.89 2.03
CA TRP A 86 11.90 8.87 0.60
C TRP A 86 13.35 8.49 0.30
N ALA A 87 14.32 9.07 1.00
CA ALA A 87 15.73 8.74 0.81
C ALA A 87 16.02 7.24 1.05
N SER A 88 15.33 6.63 2.03
CA SER A 88 15.44 5.20 2.32
C SER A 88 14.83 4.35 1.20
N CYS A 89 13.63 4.71 0.72
CA CYS A 89 12.98 4.05 -0.42
C CYS A 89 13.81 4.16 -1.71
N ASP A 90 14.35 5.35 -2.02
CA ASP A 90 15.19 5.56 -3.20
C ASP A 90 16.44 4.69 -3.18
N LEU A 91 17.09 4.56 -2.02
CA LEU A 91 18.23 3.66 -1.88
C LEU A 91 17.81 2.20 -2.10
N ALA A 92 16.65 1.80 -1.59
CA ALA A 92 16.12 0.46 -1.82
C ALA A 92 15.84 0.20 -3.31
N HIS A 93 15.24 1.16 -4.02
CA HIS A 93 14.97 1.05 -5.45
C HIS A 93 16.25 0.90 -6.27
N ARG A 94 17.30 1.69 -5.97
CA ARG A 94 18.60 1.52 -6.61
C ARG A 94 19.20 0.13 -6.35
N MET A 95 19.13 -0.34 -5.10
CA MET A 95 19.61 -1.69 -4.76
C MET A 95 18.82 -2.78 -5.49
N LEU A 96 17.51 -2.63 -5.63
CA LEU A 96 16.66 -3.56 -6.38
C LEU A 96 17.07 -3.62 -7.86
N ALA A 97 17.22 -2.45 -8.50
CA ALA A 97 17.65 -2.35 -9.89
C ALA A 97 19.05 -2.95 -10.12
N ASP A 98 19.97 -2.78 -9.17
CA ASP A 98 21.29 -3.41 -9.22
C ASP A 98 21.22 -4.94 -9.07
N SER A 99 20.26 -5.46 -8.29
CA SER A 99 20.04 -6.90 -8.12
C SER A 99 19.60 -7.54 -9.44
N ASP A 100 18.71 -6.87 -10.16
CA ASP A 100 18.07 -7.36 -11.39
C ASP A 100 19.01 -7.43 -12.60
N ARG A 101 20.21 -6.82 -12.52
CA ARG A 101 21.25 -6.95 -13.56
C ARG A 101 21.89 -8.34 -13.63
N HIS A 102 21.69 -9.18 -12.62
CA HIS A 102 22.27 -10.53 -12.58
C HIS A 102 21.36 -11.51 -13.33
N SER A 103 21.93 -12.30 -14.24
CA SER A 103 21.17 -13.27 -15.06
C SER A 103 20.38 -14.25 -14.20
N GLU A 104 19.07 -14.34 -14.45
CA GLU A 104 18.15 -15.25 -13.74
C GLU A 104 18.47 -16.74 -13.97
N GLN A 105 19.31 -17.06 -14.96
CA GLN A 105 19.68 -18.43 -15.34
C GLN A 105 20.36 -19.25 -14.23
N PHE A 106 20.90 -18.59 -13.21
CA PHE A 106 21.59 -19.24 -12.08
C PHE A 106 20.81 -19.18 -10.76
N LEU A 107 19.59 -18.66 -10.78
CA LEU A 107 18.77 -18.48 -9.59
C LEU A 107 17.91 -19.71 -9.31
N THR A 108 17.75 -20.04 -8.03
CA THR A 108 16.77 -21.04 -7.59
C THR A 108 15.34 -20.50 -7.75
N HIS A 109 14.34 -21.38 -7.85
CA HIS A 109 12.93 -20.97 -7.91
C HIS A 109 12.51 -20.11 -6.70
N VAL A 110 13.05 -20.40 -5.52
CA VAL A 110 12.81 -19.62 -4.29
C VAL A 110 13.36 -18.21 -4.44
N GLU A 111 14.57 -18.05 -4.97
CA GLU A 111 15.19 -16.74 -5.19
C GLU A 111 14.50 -15.92 -6.27
N VAL A 112 13.98 -16.58 -7.32
CA VAL A 112 13.14 -15.94 -8.34
C VAL A 112 11.86 -15.42 -7.71
N GLU A 113 11.15 -16.25 -6.94
CA GLU A 113 9.91 -15.88 -6.26
C GLU A 113 10.13 -14.73 -5.25
N MET A 114 11.21 -14.79 -4.45
CA MET A 114 11.54 -13.73 -3.49
C MET A 114 11.81 -12.38 -4.19
N ARG A 115 12.54 -12.38 -5.31
CA ARG A 115 12.77 -11.16 -6.10
C ARG A 115 11.49 -10.64 -6.72
N ASN A 116 10.65 -11.52 -7.25
CA ASN A 116 9.38 -11.13 -7.83
C ASN A 116 8.46 -10.46 -6.78
N ARG A 117 8.31 -11.06 -5.60
CA ARG A 117 7.59 -10.46 -4.47
C ARG A 117 8.19 -9.13 -4.04
N LEU A 118 9.52 -9.03 -3.99
CA LEU A 118 10.20 -7.79 -3.66
C LEU A 118 9.92 -6.68 -4.68
N ARG A 119 9.94 -6.98 -5.99
CA ARG A 119 9.59 -6.01 -7.05
C ARG A 119 8.16 -5.50 -6.89
N MET A 120 7.19 -6.41 -6.77
CA MET A 120 5.78 -6.06 -6.58
C MET A 120 5.53 -5.28 -5.28
N GLY A 121 6.21 -5.67 -4.19
CA GLY A 121 6.12 -5.00 -2.89
C GLY A 121 6.74 -3.61 -2.91
N ALA A 122 7.91 -3.45 -3.54
CA ALA A 122 8.56 -2.15 -3.73
C ALA A 122 7.69 -1.20 -4.54
N PHE A 123 7.12 -1.68 -5.66
CA PHE A 123 6.17 -0.92 -6.45
C PHE A 123 4.94 -0.49 -5.64
N SER A 124 4.34 -1.41 -4.89
CA SER A 124 3.16 -1.11 -4.06
C SER A 124 3.46 -0.08 -2.97
N ILE A 125 4.63 -0.17 -2.31
CA ILE A 125 5.06 0.82 -1.31
C ILE A 125 5.29 2.19 -1.97
N ASN A 126 6.01 2.23 -3.09
CA ASN A 126 6.22 3.46 -3.86
C ASN A 126 4.89 4.14 -4.24
N MET A 127 3.92 3.35 -4.72
CA MET A 127 2.57 3.84 -5.04
C MET A 127 1.82 4.34 -3.82
N ALA A 128 1.84 3.59 -2.72
CA ALA A 128 1.17 3.98 -1.49
C ALA A 128 1.73 5.30 -0.92
N LEU A 129 3.05 5.46 -0.96
CA LEU A 129 3.72 6.69 -0.52
C LEU A 129 3.43 7.86 -1.47
N ALA A 130 3.45 7.62 -2.78
CA ALA A 130 3.14 8.65 -3.78
C ALA A 130 1.72 9.18 -3.62
N LEU A 131 0.74 8.28 -3.45
CA LEU A 131 -0.65 8.65 -3.17
C LEU A 131 -0.78 9.42 -1.85
N TYR A 132 -0.15 8.95 -0.78
CA TYR A 132 -0.25 9.57 0.54
C TYR A 132 0.39 10.96 0.63
N VAL A 133 1.57 11.13 0.02
CA VAL A 133 2.32 12.40 0.04
C VAL A 133 1.82 13.37 -1.04
N GLY A 134 1.17 12.86 -2.08
CA GLY A 134 0.71 13.64 -3.23
C GLY A 134 1.84 13.96 -4.22
N CYS A 135 2.74 13.01 -4.46
CA CYS A 135 3.84 13.17 -5.43
C CYS A 135 3.73 12.13 -6.57
N THR A 136 4.52 12.33 -7.62
CA THR A 136 4.59 11.37 -8.73
C THR A 136 5.32 10.11 -8.28
N PRO A 137 4.77 8.90 -8.55
CA PRO A 137 5.47 7.65 -8.23
C PRO A 137 6.71 7.46 -9.10
N PHE A 138 7.70 6.74 -8.59
CA PHE A 138 8.89 6.38 -9.36
C PHE A 138 8.56 5.46 -10.55
N THR A 139 8.77 5.94 -11.77
CA THR A 139 8.30 5.29 -13.02
C THR A 139 9.06 4.01 -13.37
N GLU A 140 10.35 3.90 -13.05
CA GLU A 140 11.19 2.76 -13.46
C GLU A 140 10.76 1.41 -12.85
N LEU A 141 9.96 1.44 -11.77
CA LEU A 141 9.40 0.23 -11.17
C LEU A 141 8.23 -0.36 -11.97
N ARG A 142 7.65 0.39 -12.91
CA ARG A 142 6.52 -0.05 -13.74
C ARG A 142 6.93 -1.13 -14.74
N ASP A 143 8.12 -0.99 -15.32
CA ASP A 143 8.63 -1.90 -16.35
C ASP A 143 9.15 -3.22 -15.76
N LEU A 144 9.44 -3.27 -14.45
CA LEU A 144 9.97 -4.44 -13.75
C LEU A 144 8.90 -5.47 -13.35
N GLN A 145 7.63 -5.22 -13.64
CA GLN A 145 6.50 -5.98 -13.09
C GLN A 145 5.89 -6.98 -14.09
N GLU A 146 6.70 -7.56 -14.99
CA GLU A 146 6.25 -8.52 -16.01
C GLU A 146 5.46 -9.70 -15.40
N GLN A 147 4.14 -9.52 -15.38
CA GLN A 147 3.09 -10.41 -14.86
C GLN A 147 3.19 -10.75 -13.37
N ALA A 148 2.11 -10.52 -12.62
CA ALA A 148 1.97 -10.89 -11.21
C ALA A 148 1.82 -12.42 -11.04
N ASN A 149 2.76 -13.19 -11.58
CA ASN A 149 2.80 -14.63 -11.48
C ASN A 149 3.51 -15.02 -10.19
N VAL A 150 2.75 -15.54 -9.22
CA VAL A 150 3.27 -15.94 -7.91
C VAL A 150 3.48 -17.45 -7.94
N LEU A 151 4.70 -17.90 -7.65
CA LEU A 151 5.07 -19.33 -7.65
C LEU A 151 4.72 -20.03 -6.33
N ASP A 152 4.58 -19.27 -5.25
CA ASP A 152 4.28 -19.78 -3.91
C ASP A 152 2.91 -19.29 -3.40
N THR A 153 2.06 -20.23 -3.03
CA THR A 153 0.71 -19.97 -2.49
C THR A 153 0.53 -20.45 -1.05
N TYR A 154 1.62 -20.76 -0.35
CA TYR A 154 1.59 -21.34 1.01
C TYR A 154 0.71 -20.53 2.00
N GLU A 155 0.78 -19.21 1.95
CA GLU A 155 0.08 -18.28 2.86
C GLU A 155 -1.39 -18.00 2.43
N GLU A 156 -1.85 -18.50 1.29
CA GLU A 156 -3.17 -18.15 0.73
C GLU A 156 -4.32 -18.59 1.64
N LEU A 157 -4.23 -19.79 2.20
CA LEU A 157 -5.27 -20.37 3.06
C LEU A 157 -4.88 -20.39 4.54
N GLU A 158 -3.88 -19.59 4.93
CA GLU A 158 -3.55 -19.41 6.34
C GLU A 158 -4.76 -18.83 7.06
N MET A 159 -5.13 -19.42 8.20
CA MET A 159 -6.33 -19.03 8.94
C MET A 159 -6.08 -17.77 9.75
N TRP A 160 -6.95 -16.78 9.60
CA TRP A 160 -6.94 -15.62 10.47
C TRP A 160 -7.25 -16.05 11.91
N PRO A 161 -6.48 -15.61 12.91
CA PRO A 161 -6.68 -16.02 14.29
C PRO A 161 -8.07 -15.59 14.80
N SER A 162 -8.76 -16.51 15.48
CA SER A 162 -10.11 -16.28 16.04
C SER A 162 -10.14 -15.25 17.17
N GLN A 163 -8.99 -15.04 17.80
CA GLN A 163 -8.80 -14.01 18.81
C GLN A 163 -7.86 -12.96 18.21
N SER A 164 -8.32 -11.72 18.17
CA SER A 164 -7.38 -10.61 18.00
C SER A 164 -6.35 -10.72 19.14
N PRO A 165 -5.05 -10.85 18.86
CA PRO A 165 -4.03 -10.85 19.91
C PRO A 165 -3.93 -9.49 20.63
N TRP A 166 -4.74 -8.51 20.22
CA TRP A 166 -4.82 -7.20 20.81
C TRP A 166 -6.11 -7.03 21.62
N ILE A 167 -5.91 -6.75 22.89
CA ILE A 167 -6.92 -6.27 23.84
C ILE A 167 -6.87 -4.75 23.78
N ASP A 168 -8.01 -4.09 23.56
CA ASP A 168 -8.08 -2.63 23.58
C ASP A 168 -7.80 -2.11 24.99
N PRO A 169 -6.73 -1.32 25.23
CA PRO A 169 -6.48 -0.71 26.52
C PRO A 169 -7.63 0.16 27.04
N SER A 170 -8.52 0.68 26.18
CA SER A 170 -9.71 1.42 26.64
C SER A 170 -10.83 0.56 27.23
N GLY A 171 -10.67 -0.77 27.30
CA GLY A 171 -11.64 -1.68 27.93
C GLY A 171 -12.93 -1.89 27.13
N ASN A 172 -13.06 -1.28 25.95
CA ASN A 172 -14.21 -1.42 25.05
C ASN A 172 -14.08 -2.60 24.06
N SER A 173 -13.06 -3.44 24.18
CA SER A 173 -12.99 -4.66 23.40
C SER A 173 -14.05 -5.63 23.90
N SER A 174 -15.25 -5.55 23.34
CA SER A 174 -16.12 -6.72 23.27
C SER A 174 -15.27 -7.84 22.69
N SER A 175 -15.13 -8.94 23.41
CA SER A 175 -14.56 -10.20 22.92
C SER A 175 -15.40 -10.67 21.73
N GLN A 176 -15.22 -10.05 20.57
CA GLN A 176 -15.84 -10.49 19.34
C GLN A 176 -15.04 -11.70 18.91
N ASP A 177 -15.57 -12.89 19.21
CA ASP A 177 -15.08 -14.13 18.64
C ASP A 177 -15.05 -13.95 17.11
N PHE A 178 -13.86 -13.84 16.53
CA PHE A 178 -13.71 -13.83 15.09
C PHE A 178 -13.96 -15.26 14.63
N GLN A 179 -14.90 -15.43 13.69
CA GLN A 179 -14.95 -16.67 12.94
C GLN A 179 -13.60 -16.83 12.23
N GLN A 180 -12.96 -17.99 12.37
CA GLN A 180 -11.72 -18.26 11.66
C GLN A 180 -12.04 -18.30 10.16
N THR A 181 -11.49 -17.35 9.42
CA THR A 181 -11.61 -17.27 7.97
C THR A 181 -10.22 -17.35 7.34
N PRO A 182 -10.07 -17.96 6.16
CA PRO A 182 -8.81 -17.91 5.42
C PRO A 182 -8.41 -16.46 5.13
N THR A 183 -7.11 -16.18 5.17
CA THR A 183 -6.58 -14.82 4.96
C THR A 183 -6.59 -14.39 3.50
N HIS A 184 -6.48 -15.31 2.55
CA HIS A 184 -6.40 -14.99 1.12
C HIS A 184 -5.28 -13.99 0.80
N THR A 185 -4.14 -14.14 1.48
CA THR A 185 -3.04 -13.16 1.46
C THR A 185 -2.47 -12.97 0.05
N ILE A 186 -2.32 -14.05 -0.71
CA ILE A 186 -1.66 -14.01 -2.03
C ILE A 186 -2.58 -13.40 -3.07
N SER A 187 -3.82 -13.88 -3.15
CA SER A 187 -4.81 -13.35 -4.08
C SER A 187 -5.12 -11.88 -3.80
N THR A 188 -5.23 -11.48 -2.53
CA THR A 188 -5.42 -10.07 -2.15
C THR A 188 -4.20 -9.22 -2.55
N PHE A 189 -2.99 -9.72 -2.35
CA PHE A 189 -1.76 -9.02 -2.73
C PHE A 189 -1.64 -8.84 -4.25
N VAL A 190 -1.93 -9.88 -5.03
CA VAL A 190 -1.94 -9.80 -6.50
C VAL A 190 -2.98 -8.77 -6.99
N ALA A 191 -4.20 -8.83 -6.44
CA ALA A 191 -5.25 -7.88 -6.76
C ALA A 191 -4.85 -6.43 -6.40
N HIS A 192 -4.17 -6.26 -5.26
CA HIS A 192 -3.64 -4.98 -4.81
C HIS A 192 -2.61 -4.40 -5.76
N VAL A 193 -1.63 -5.20 -6.18
CA VAL A 193 -0.60 -4.78 -7.14
C VAL A 193 -1.25 -4.34 -8.46
N GLN A 194 -2.20 -5.13 -8.98
CA GLN A 194 -2.94 -4.78 -10.21
C GLN A 194 -3.71 -3.46 -10.07
N LEU A 195 -4.35 -3.22 -8.93
CA LEU A 195 -5.04 -1.96 -8.67
C LEU A 195 -4.06 -0.78 -8.60
N MET A 196 -2.89 -0.96 -7.98
CA MET A 196 -1.82 0.04 -7.94
C MET A 196 -1.28 0.38 -9.33
N GLN A 197 -1.25 -0.58 -10.26
CA GLN A 197 -0.91 -0.29 -11.66
C GLN A 197 -1.95 0.61 -12.33
N ILE A 198 -3.25 0.34 -12.12
CA ILE A 198 -4.32 1.19 -12.66
C ILE A 198 -4.26 2.59 -12.04
N ALA A 199 -4.00 2.68 -10.73
CA ALA A 199 -3.82 3.95 -10.03
C ALA A 199 -2.61 4.74 -10.57
N SER A 200 -1.48 4.09 -10.81
CA SER A 200 -0.29 4.70 -11.42
C SER A 200 -0.62 5.32 -12.78
N ASP A 201 -1.34 4.57 -13.61
CA ASP A 201 -1.73 5.02 -14.95
C ASP A 201 -2.71 6.19 -14.89
N ALA A 202 -3.59 6.21 -13.89
CA ALA A 202 -4.49 7.32 -13.62
C ALA A 202 -3.73 8.58 -13.21
N LEU A 203 -2.77 8.48 -12.28
CA LEU A 203 -1.93 9.60 -11.87
C LEU A 203 -1.13 10.16 -13.05
N GLN A 204 -0.49 9.30 -13.85
CA GLN A 204 0.29 9.75 -15.00
C GLN A 204 -0.59 10.37 -16.10
N SER A 205 -1.75 9.78 -16.39
CA SER A 205 -2.60 10.23 -17.51
C SER A 205 -3.45 11.44 -17.17
N LEU A 206 -3.84 11.61 -15.90
CA LEU A 206 -4.79 12.64 -15.47
C LEU A 206 -4.11 13.77 -14.68
N TYR A 207 -3.02 13.49 -13.95
CA TYR A 207 -2.40 14.44 -13.03
C TYR A 207 -1.07 15.05 -13.51
N HIS A 208 -0.39 14.49 -14.50
CA HIS A 208 0.93 14.98 -14.95
C HIS A 208 0.88 16.34 -15.68
N GLU A 209 1.78 17.27 -15.29
CA GLU A 209 1.76 18.70 -15.62
C GLU A 209 2.08 19.03 -17.10
N ASP A 210 2.83 18.18 -17.79
CA ASP A 210 3.22 18.39 -19.21
C ASP A 210 2.13 18.09 -20.23
N SER A 211 0.93 17.77 -19.76
CA SER A 211 -0.22 17.61 -20.66
C SER A 211 -0.72 19.02 -21.02
N GLU A 212 -0.23 19.59 -22.13
CA GLU A 212 -0.81 20.74 -22.85
C GLU A 212 -2.33 20.79 -22.64
N PRO A 213 -2.98 21.96 -22.49
CA PRO A 213 -4.34 22.09 -21.95
C PRO A 213 -5.25 21.02 -22.54
N VAL A 214 -5.38 19.93 -21.78
CA VAL A 214 -5.99 18.71 -22.27
C VAL A 214 -7.45 19.07 -22.45
N GLY A 215 -7.88 19.16 -23.71
CA GLY A 215 -9.27 19.43 -24.02
C GLY A 215 -10.15 18.40 -23.31
N LEU A 216 -11.30 18.82 -22.81
CA LEU A 216 -12.23 17.98 -22.05
C LEU A 216 -12.45 16.61 -22.68
N ILE A 217 -12.55 16.55 -24.02
CA ILE A 217 -12.71 15.30 -24.77
C ILE A 217 -11.58 14.30 -24.52
N PHE A 218 -10.32 14.74 -24.56
CA PHE A 218 -9.18 13.85 -24.32
C PHE A 218 -9.14 13.40 -22.87
N TYR A 219 -9.47 14.29 -21.93
CA TYR A 219 -9.58 13.91 -20.52
C TYR A 219 -10.64 12.82 -20.33
N LEU A 220 -11.85 13.02 -20.86
CA LEU A 220 -12.95 12.04 -20.77
C LEU A 220 -12.59 10.71 -21.43
N GLN A 221 -11.86 10.72 -22.54
CA GLN A 221 -11.35 9.49 -23.17
C GLN A 221 -10.39 8.73 -22.25
N LYS A 222 -9.42 9.42 -21.64
CA LYS A 222 -8.48 8.81 -20.70
C LYS A 222 -9.16 8.30 -19.45
N GLN A 223 -10.06 9.10 -18.87
CA GLN A 223 -10.86 8.72 -17.72
C GLN A 223 -11.71 7.49 -18.02
N SER A 224 -12.41 7.45 -19.16
CA SER A 224 -13.22 6.31 -19.57
C SER A 224 -12.38 5.04 -19.75
N ALA A 225 -11.17 5.15 -20.28
CA ALA A 225 -10.27 3.99 -20.41
C ALA A 225 -9.82 3.45 -19.05
N ILE A 226 -9.57 4.33 -18.08
CA ILE A 226 -9.24 3.93 -16.70
C ILE A 226 -10.46 3.29 -16.03
N GLU A 227 -11.65 3.87 -16.16
CA GLU A 227 -12.89 3.33 -15.59
C GLU A 227 -13.22 1.93 -16.14
N GLN A 228 -13.03 1.71 -17.44
CA GLN A 228 -13.17 0.39 -18.05
C GLN A 228 -12.19 -0.63 -17.44
N ARG A 229 -10.94 -0.23 -17.17
CA ARG A 229 -9.95 -1.09 -16.52
C ARG A 229 -10.29 -1.38 -15.07
N LEU A 230 -10.78 -0.40 -14.31
CA LEU A 230 -11.26 -0.60 -12.95
C LEU A 230 -12.46 -1.55 -12.91
N THR A 231 -13.40 -1.40 -13.84
CA THR A 231 -14.56 -2.28 -13.98
C THR A 231 -14.14 -3.70 -14.32
N HIS A 232 -13.26 -3.86 -15.31
CA HIS A 232 -12.72 -5.17 -15.67
C HIS A 232 -11.95 -5.81 -14.52
N TRP A 233 -11.10 -5.03 -13.83
CA TRP A 233 -10.37 -5.50 -12.67
C TRP A 233 -11.32 -6.04 -11.59
N LEU A 234 -12.35 -5.28 -11.24
CA LEU A 234 -13.35 -5.68 -10.25
C LEU A 234 -14.07 -6.98 -10.66
N GLN A 235 -14.43 -7.13 -11.94
CA GLN A 235 -15.07 -8.34 -12.49
C GLN A 235 -14.14 -9.54 -12.57
N SER A 236 -12.83 -9.31 -12.66
CA SER A 236 -11.81 -10.37 -12.76
C SER A 236 -11.36 -10.92 -11.40
N LEU A 237 -11.81 -10.31 -10.30
CA LEU A 237 -11.44 -10.75 -8.96
C LEU A 237 -11.96 -12.17 -8.67
N PRO A 238 -11.20 -12.97 -7.91
CA PRO A 238 -11.71 -14.22 -7.36
C PRO A 238 -12.97 -14.00 -6.50
N ASN A 239 -13.86 -15.00 -6.47
CA ASN A 239 -15.13 -14.95 -5.72
C ASN A 239 -14.96 -14.54 -4.25
N HIS A 240 -13.88 -14.97 -3.58
CA HIS A 240 -13.62 -14.65 -2.18
C HIS A 240 -13.13 -13.21 -1.92
N LEU A 241 -12.88 -12.43 -2.99
CA LEU A 241 -12.58 -11.00 -2.93
C LEU A 241 -13.75 -10.13 -3.42
N HIS A 242 -14.84 -10.74 -3.90
CA HIS A 242 -16.08 -10.03 -4.12
C HIS A 242 -16.78 -9.79 -2.78
N PHE A 243 -17.21 -8.55 -2.57
CA PHE A 243 -17.84 -8.14 -1.34
C PHE A 243 -19.01 -7.22 -1.62
N ASP A 244 -20.18 -7.60 -1.11
CA ASP A 244 -21.37 -6.77 -1.09
C ASP A 244 -21.47 -6.05 0.26
N LEU A 245 -21.39 -4.71 0.22
CA LEU A 245 -21.40 -3.87 1.40
C LEU A 245 -22.69 -3.96 2.23
N ASP A 246 -23.82 -4.32 1.63
CA ASP A 246 -25.12 -4.36 2.28
C ASP A 246 -25.47 -5.75 2.82
N ILE A 247 -24.86 -6.81 2.27
CA ILE A 247 -25.17 -8.20 2.60
C ILE A 247 -24.06 -8.87 3.43
N ASP A 248 -22.80 -8.63 3.07
CA ASP A 248 -21.69 -9.44 3.57
C ASP A 248 -21.10 -8.88 4.89
N PRO A 249 -20.55 -9.76 5.75
CA PRO A 249 -19.75 -9.34 6.89
C PRO A 249 -18.46 -8.67 6.40
N LEU A 250 -17.98 -7.67 7.15
CA LEU A 250 -16.79 -6.92 6.75
C LEU A 250 -15.57 -7.87 6.57
N PRO A 251 -14.84 -7.79 5.44
CA PRO A 251 -13.67 -8.61 5.18
C PRO A 251 -12.51 -8.33 6.15
N LEU A 252 -11.42 -9.09 6.01
CA LEU A 252 -10.21 -8.87 6.80
C LEU A 252 -9.52 -7.54 6.45
N PRO A 253 -8.68 -6.99 7.34
CA PRO A 253 -8.18 -5.62 7.18
C PRO A 253 -7.47 -5.30 5.85
N HIS A 254 -6.67 -6.23 5.34
CA HIS A 254 -5.97 -6.08 4.06
C HIS A 254 -6.93 -6.12 2.86
N GLN A 255 -7.98 -6.94 2.93
CA GLN A 255 -9.05 -6.98 1.93
C GLN A 255 -9.92 -5.71 1.98
N THR A 256 -10.27 -5.21 3.17
CA THR A 256 -10.99 -3.93 3.30
C THR A 256 -10.14 -2.77 2.77
N THR A 257 -8.82 -2.77 3.03
CA THR A 257 -7.90 -1.77 2.48
C THR A 257 -7.91 -1.81 0.95
N LEU A 258 -7.94 -3.00 0.34
CA LEU A 258 -8.04 -3.14 -1.12
C LEU A 258 -9.29 -2.44 -1.68
N LEU A 259 -10.46 -2.68 -1.08
CA LEU A 259 -11.73 -2.07 -1.49
C LEU A 259 -11.74 -0.54 -1.28
N LEU A 260 -11.21 -0.07 -0.15
CA LEU A 260 -11.08 1.35 0.14
C LEU A 260 -10.20 2.06 -0.89
N VAL A 261 -9.12 1.42 -1.33
CA VAL A 261 -8.25 2.00 -2.36
C VAL A 261 -8.94 2.00 -3.72
N PHE A 262 -9.74 0.97 -4.04
CA PHE A 262 -10.49 0.94 -5.29
C PHE A 262 -11.41 2.18 -5.43
N HIS A 263 -12.21 2.46 -4.41
CA HIS A 263 -13.06 3.65 -4.39
C HIS A 263 -12.26 4.96 -4.38
N ALA A 264 -11.12 4.99 -3.67
CA ALA A 264 -10.24 6.17 -3.66
C ALA A 264 -9.66 6.44 -5.06
N VAL A 265 -9.26 5.41 -5.81
CA VAL A 265 -8.77 5.56 -7.19
C VAL A 265 -9.89 6.08 -8.09
N LYS A 266 -11.13 5.61 -7.96
CA LYS A 266 -12.28 6.18 -8.68
C LYS A 266 -12.49 7.66 -8.38
N LEU A 267 -12.39 8.07 -7.11
CA LEU A 267 -12.44 9.50 -6.75
C LEU A 267 -11.32 10.31 -7.41
N LEU A 268 -10.10 9.78 -7.46
CA LEU A 268 -8.99 10.45 -8.14
C LEU A 268 -9.25 10.63 -9.64
N THR A 269 -9.96 9.71 -10.31
CA THR A 269 -10.27 9.90 -11.74
C THR A 269 -11.37 10.95 -11.98
N LEU A 270 -12.25 11.16 -11.00
CA LEU A 270 -13.37 12.09 -11.09
C LEU A 270 -13.00 13.52 -10.66
N ARG A 271 -12.21 13.68 -9.60
CA ARG A 271 -11.89 14.99 -8.99
C ARG A 271 -11.38 16.05 -9.97
N PRO A 272 -10.45 15.77 -10.92
CA PRO A 272 -9.95 16.80 -11.81
C PRO A 272 -11.03 17.43 -12.70
N LEU A 273 -12.11 16.72 -13.03
CA LEU A 273 -13.26 17.29 -13.77
C LEU A 273 -13.91 18.45 -13.01
N LEU A 274 -13.99 18.33 -11.68
CA LEU A 274 -14.70 19.27 -10.81
C LEU A 274 -13.77 20.36 -10.26
N GLU A 275 -12.49 20.02 -10.05
CA GLU A 275 -11.52 20.89 -9.40
C GLU A 275 -10.72 21.74 -10.40
N ARG A 276 -10.42 21.23 -11.60
CA ARG A 276 -9.64 21.99 -12.59
C ARG A 276 -10.52 22.98 -13.34
N PRO A 277 -10.28 24.30 -13.24
CA PRO A 277 -11.13 25.30 -13.87
C PRO A 277 -11.28 25.09 -15.39
N GLY A 278 -10.21 24.71 -16.08
CA GLY A 278 -10.22 24.49 -17.52
C GLY A 278 -11.12 23.33 -17.98
N LEU A 279 -11.25 22.27 -17.17
CA LEU A 279 -12.15 21.16 -17.46
C LEU A 279 -13.58 21.49 -17.01
N ARG A 280 -13.71 22.04 -15.80
CA ARG A 280 -14.99 22.40 -15.20
C ARG A 280 -15.79 23.40 -16.04
N CYS A 281 -15.13 24.39 -16.63
CA CYS A 281 -15.79 25.39 -17.49
C CYS A 281 -16.28 24.80 -18.83
N CYS A 282 -15.71 23.68 -19.26
CA CYS A 282 -16.08 23.01 -20.51
C CYS A 282 -17.19 21.97 -20.32
N LEU A 283 -17.49 21.57 -19.08
CA LEU A 283 -18.58 20.65 -18.75
C LEU A 283 -19.93 21.35 -18.81
N ASP A 284 -20.92 20.67 -19.39
CA ASP A 284 -22.29 21.13 -19.27
C ASP A 284 -22.84 20.92 -17.84
N SER A 285 -24.02 21.46 -17.56
CA SER A 285 -24.61 21.35 -16.23
C SER A 285 -25.01 19.91 -15.85
N VAL A 286 -25.34 19.06 -16.84
CA VAL A 286 -25.84 17.71 -16.62
C VAL A 286 -24.66 16.76 -16.32
N ASP A 287 -23.62 16.82 -17.11
CA ASP A 287 -22.37 16.09 -16.94
C ASP A 287 -21.70 16.48 -15.63
N ARG A 288 -21.72 17.77 -15.27
CA ARG A 288 -21.21 18.22 -13.97
C ARG A 288 -21.98 17.59 -12.81
N THR A 289 -23.32 17.59 -12.88
CA THR A 289 -24.16 16.99 -11.83
C THR A 289 -23.92 15.49 -11.74
N THR A 290 -23.73 14.83 -12.89
CA THR A 290 -23.41 13.40 -12.97
C THR A 290 -22.07 13.09 -12.31
N ALA A 291 -21.03 13.87 -12.61
CA ALA A 291 -19.71 13.72 -12.00
C ALA A 291 -19.73 14.02 -10.49
N GLU A 292 -20.48 15.03 -10.06
CA GLU A 292 -20.69 15.34 -8.63
C GLU A 292 -21.37 14.17 -7.91
N ASN A 293 -22.44 13.61 -8.48
CA ASN A 293 -23.14 12.45 -7.91
C ASN A 293 -22.22 11.22 -7.82
N ALA A 294 -21.46 10.94 -8.89
CA ALA A 294 -20.49 9.84 -8.89
C ALA A 294 -19.44 10.01 -7.78
N CYS A 295 -18.90 11.23 -7.60
CA CYS A 295 -17.98 11.51 -6.48
C CYS A 295 -18.64 11.24 -5.12
N VAL A 296 -19.88 11.69 -4.92
CA VAL A 296 -20.61 11.46 -3.66
C VAL A 296 -20.83 9.97 -3.42
N GLU A 297 -21.20 9.20 -4.45
CA GLU A 297 -21.40 7.75 -4.35
C GLU A 297 -20.12 7.04 -3.87
N GLU A 298 -18.97 7.34 -4.49
CA GLU A 298 -17.69 6.76 -4.10
C GLU A 298 -17.23 7.19 -2.70
N ALA A 299 -17.41 8.46 -2.34
CA ALA A 299 -17.08 8.96 -1.00
C ALA A 299 -17.96 8.31 0.09
N VAL A 300 -19.25 8.12 -0.18
CA VAL A 300 -20.18 7.41 0.70
C VAL A 300 -19.77 5.95 0.86
N ALA A 301 -19.34 5.28 -0.22
CA ALA A 301 -18.83 3.91 -0.14
C ALA A 301 -17.60 3.80 0.78
N ILE A 302 -16.64 4.71 0.64
CA ILE A 302 -15.48 4.80 1.55
C ILE A 302 -15.91 5.03 2.99
N TRP A 303 -16.79 6.00 3.24
CA TRP A 303 -17.27 6.31 4.58
C TRP A 303 -17.95 5.10 5.24
N ARG A 304 -18.80 4.37 4.51
CA ARG A 304 -19.46 3.15 5.01
C ARG A 304 -18.44 2.07 5.34
N LEU A 305 -17.47 1.82 4.46
CA LEU A 305 -16.40 0.85 4.68
C LEU A 305 -15.56 1.22 5.91
N LEU A 306 -15.17 2.50 6.05
CA LEU A 306 -14.40 2.99 7.21
C LEU A 306 -15.19 2.91 8.51
N SER A 307 -16.48 3.20 8.48
CA SER A 307 -17.35 3.12 9.65
C SER A 307 -17.44 1.68 10.16
N ARG A 308 -17.70 0.73 9.26
CA ARG A 308 -17.70 -0.71 9.59
C ARG A 308 -16.31 -1.19 10.03
N TYR A 309 -15.24 -0.71 9.38
CA TYR A 309 -13.86 -1.04 9.77
C TYR A 309 -13.53 -0.55 11.17
N ARG A 310 -13.89 0.69 11.51
CA ARG A 310 -13.70 1.26 12.84
C ARG A 310 -14.43 0.44 13.91
N GLU A 311 -15.66 0.04 13.64
CA GLU A 311 -16.44 -0.79 14.57
C GLU A 311 -15.81 -2.17 14.78
N ARG A 312 -15.26 -2.77 13.73
CA ARG A 312 -14.73 -4.14 13.76
C ARG A 312 -13.28 -4.24 14.25
N PHE A 313 -12.41 -3.34 13.79
CA PHE A 313 -10.95 -3.42 13.93
C PHE A 313 -10.34 -2.20 14.63
N THR A 314 -11.14 -1.16 14.94
CA THR A 314 -10.66 0.18 15.35
C THR A 314 -9.84 0.87 14.26
N LEU A 315 -9.49 2.15 14.46
CA LEU A 315 -8.61 2.90 13.55
C LEU A 315 -7.16 3.01 14.06
N ARG A 316 -6.82 2.41 15.22
CA ARG A 316 -5.51 2.62 15.85
C ARG A 316 -4.32 2.06 15.06
N ARG A 317 -4.57 1.08 14.20
CA ARG A 317 -3.56 0.34 13.43
C ARG A 317 -3.86 0.39 11.93
N SER A 318 -4.52 1.46 11.51
CA SER A 318 -4.83 1.68 10.11
C SER A 318 -3.55 1.78 9.29
N SER A 319 -3.59 1.19 8.10
CA SER A 319 -2.54 1.39 7.12
C SER A 319 -2.53 2.83 6.60
N ILE A 320 -1.42 3.23 5.98
CA ILE A 320 -1.29 4.53 5.32
C ILE A 320 -2.34 4.69 4.20
N LEU A 321 -2.64 3.61 3.47
CA LEU A 321 -3.63 3.60 2.40
C LEU A 321 -5.05 3.73 2.92
N LEU A 322 -5.38 3.11 4.06
CA LEU A 322 -6.68 3.32 4.70
C LEU A 322 -6.86 4.79 5.12
N SER A 323 -5.81 5.40 5.67
CA SER A 323 -5.80 6.81 6.06
C SER A 323 -5.95 7.72 4.83
N PHE A 324 -5.24 7.40 3.74
CA PHE A 324 -5.36 8.09 2.46
C PHE A 324 -6.77 8.00 1.88
N SER A 325 -7.37 6.81 1.81
CA SER A 325 -8.74 6.65 1.30
C SER A 325 -9.73 7.49 2.09
N GLY A 326 -9.60 7.53 3.42
CA GLY A 326 -10.44 8.39 4.26
C GLY A 326 -10.21 9.89 4.09
N TYR A 327 -9.00 10.31 3.72
CA TYR A 327 -8.69 11.71 3.39
C TYR A 327 -9.25 12.13 2.02
N VAL A 328 -9.35 11.18 1.08
CA VAL A 328 -9.85 11.42 -0.28
C VAL A 328 -11.39 11.36 -0.36
N ALA A 329 -12.08 10.76 0.61
CA ALA A 329 -13.54 10.81 0.69
C ALA A 329 -14.04 12.18 1.17
#